data_AF-A0A3D0T1D9-F1
#
_entry.id   AF-A0A3D0T1D9-F1
#
_cell.length_a   1.000
_cell.length_b   1.000
_cell.length_c   1.000
_cell.angle_alpha   90.00
_cell.angle_beta   90.00
_cell.angle_gamma   90.00
#
_symmetry.space_group_name_H-M   'P 1'
#
loop_
_entity.id
_entity.type
_entity.pdbx_description
1 polymer ?
#
loop_
_entity_poly.entity_id
_entity_poly.type
_entity_poly.pdbx_seq_one_letter_code
_entity_poly.pdbx_strand_id
1 'polypeptide(L)' 'MSRATRAIINPDAIRNNFRRLSPGRDCVAIAVIKADAYGHGAVTVAKALAEQCDCFAIAICDEAAALREAGITQPLLV' A
#
# COMPACT_ATOMS: atom_id res chain seq x y z
N MET A 1 -26.30 3.37 -0.07
CA MET A 1 -25.44 4.38 -0.74
C MET A 1 -26.27 5.11 -1.79
N SER A 2 -26.49 6.42 -1.65
CA SER A 2 -27.37 7.23 -2.53
C SER A 2 -26.63 8.14 -3.52
N ARG A 3 -25.29 8.20 -3.47
CA ARG A 3 -24.47 9.08 -4.33
C ARG A 3 -23.86 8.32 -5.50
N ALA A 4 -24.01 8.86 -6.72
CA ALA A 4 -23.50 8.25 -7.95
C ALA A 4 -21.99 8.43 -8.18
N THR A 5 -21.37 9.49 -7.64
CA THR A 5 -19.93 9.75 -7.78
C THR A 5 -19.08 8.70 -7.07
N ARG A 6 -18.12 8.12 -7.80
CA ARG A 6 -17.21 7.07 -7.30
C ARG A 6 -15.78 7.31 -7.77
N ALA A 7 -14.82 6.96 -6.91
CA ALA A 7 -13.45 6.72 -7.30
C ALA A 7 -13.27 5.20 -7.50
N ILE A 8 -12.69 4.78 -8.62
CA ILE A 8 -12.43 3.37 -8.94
C ILE A 8 -10.93 3.16 -8.85
N ILE A 9 -10.51 2.37 -7.87
CA ILE A 9 -9.11 1.99 -7.67
C ILE A 9 -8.91 0.61 -8.28
N ASN A 10 -7.85 0.46 -9.08
CA ASN A 10 -7.48 -0.81 -9.71
C ASN A 10 -6.21 -1.39 -9.03
N PRO A 11 -6.34 -2.42 -8.17
CA PRO A 11 -5.20 -3.05 -7.51
C PRO A 11 -4.20 -3.72 -8.48
N ASP A 12 -4.67 -4.22 -9.63
CA ASP A 12 -3.79 -4.84 -10.64
C ASP A 12 -2.85 -3.79 -11.26
N ALA A 13 -3.36 -2.57 -11.49
CA ALA A 13 -2.54 -1.46 -11.98
C ALA A 13 -1.44 -1.09 -10.99
N ILE A 14 -1.75 -1.08 -9.69
CA ILE A 14 -0.79 -0.81 -8.62
C ILE A 14 0.29 -1.91 -8.58
N ARG A 15 -0.11 -3.19 -8.60
CA ARG A 15 0.83 -4.33 -8.67
C ARG A 15 1.75 -4.23 -9.88
N ASN A 16 1.20 -3.90 -11.05
CA ASN A 16 1.97 -3.79 -12.29
C ASN A 16 2.96 -2.62 -12.25
N ASN A 17 2.56 -1.47 -11.72
CA ASN A 17 3.44 -0.31 -11.56
C ASN A 17 4.57 -0.61 -10.58
N PHE A 18 4.25 -1.20 -9.43
CA PHE A 18 5.26 -1.59 -8.44
C PHE A 18 6.29 -2.55 -9.03
N ARG A 19 5.86 -3.59 -9.74
CA ARG A 19 6.76 -4.55 -10.41
C ARG A 19 7.66 -3.89 -11.45
N ARG A 20 7.15 -2.93 -12.23
CA ARG A 20 7.93 -2.22 -13.26
C ARG A 20 8.99 -1.28 -12.68
N LEU A 21 8.73 -0.74 -11.50
CA LEU A 21 9.63 0.20 -10.82
C LEU A 21 10.55 -0.48 -9.80
N SER A 22 10.28 -1.75 -9.45
CA SER A 22 11.09 -2.46 -8.47
C SER A 22 12.52 -2.68 -9.00
N PRO A 23 13.55 -2.28 -8.25
CA PRO A 23 14.95 -2.23 -8.71
C PRO A 23 15.62 -3.60 -8.94
N GLY A 24 14.92 -4.71 -8.71
CA GLY A 24 15.46 -6.08 -8.83
C GLY A 24 15.73 -6.73 -7.47
N ARG A 25 16.37 -7.90 -7.47
CA ARG A 25 16.49 -8.77 -6.27
C ARG A 25 17.45 -8.25 -5.18
N ASP A 26 18.40 -7.39 -5.54
CA ASP A 26 19.45 -6.93 -4.63
C ASP A 26 19.11 -5.59 -3.95
N CYS A 27 17.87 -5.12 -4.10
CA CYS A 27 17.41 -3.84 -3.57
C CYS A 27 16.04 -4.01 -2.93
N VAL A 28 15.85 -3.37 -1.78
CA VAL A 28 14.58 -3.38 -1.04
C VAL A 28 13.63 -2.37 -1.68
N ALA A 29 12.47 -2.84 -2.12
CA ALA A 29 11.44 -1.96 -2.66
C ALA A 29 10.45 -1.55 -1.56
N ILE A 30 10.47 -0.26 -1.19
CA ILE A 30 9.58 0.29 -0.17
C ILE A 30 8.40 0.99 -0.83
N ALA A 31 7.17 0.52 -0.57
CA ALA A 31 5.96 1.20 -1.00
C ALA A 31 5.54 2.24 0.03
N VAL A 32 5.63 3.52 -0.32
CA VAL A 32 5.15 4.62 0.53
C VAL A 32 3.62 4.73 0.36
N ILE A 33 2.87 4.46 1.43
CA ILE A 33 1.39 4.39 1.41
C ILE A 33 0.73 5.30 2.47
N LYS A 34 1.41 6.38 2.87
CA LYS A 34 0.84 7.44 3.71
C LYS A 34 -0.42 8.08 3.10
N ALA A 35 -1.15 8.82 3.93
CA ALA A 35 -2.39 9.52 3.58
C ALA A 35 -3.40 8.58 2.91
N ASP A 36 -3.67 7.44 3.54
CA ASP A 36 -4.56 6.39 3.01
C ASP A 36 -4.13 5.89 1.61
N ALA A 37 -2.84 5.59 1.43
CA ALA A 37 -2.22 5.33 0.14
C ALA A 37 -2.53 6.41 -0.91
N TYR A 38 -2.30 7.67 -0.57
CA TYR A 38 -2.64 8.82 -1.42
C TYR A 38 -4.12 8.80 -1.86
N GLY A 39 -5.03 8.42 -0.95
CA GLY A 39 -6.47 8.32 -1.19
C GLY A 39 -6.93 7.08 -1.96
N HIS A 40 -6.06 6.10 -2.17
CA HIS A 40 -6.38 4.84 -2.86
C HIS A 40 -6.86 3.73 -1.89
N GLY A 41 -6.77 3.96 -0.59
CA GLY A 41 -7.10 2.98 0.46
C GLY A 41 -5.86 2.21 0.91
N ALA A 42 -5.25 2.59 2.04
CA ALA A 42 -3.99 2.03 2.53
C ALA A 42 -4.05 0.51 2.72
N VAL A 43 -5.10 -0.01 3.35
CA VAL A 43 -5.27 -1.45 3.57
C VAL A 43 -5.43 -2.20 2.25
N THR A 44 -6.21 -1.67 1.31
CA THR A 44 -6.42 -2.28 -0.01
C THR A 44 -5.10 -2.35 -0.78
N VAL A 45 -4.34 -1.26 -0.79
CA VAL A 45 -3.04 -1.18 -1.46
C VAL A 45 -2.01 -2.09 -0.79
N ALA A 46 -1.91 -2.07 0.53
CA ALA A 46 -0.99 -2.93 1.28
C ALA A 46 -1.25 -4.41 1.02
N LYS A 47 -2.53 -4.85 1.03
CA LYS A 47 -2.91 -6.23 0.70
C LYS A 47 -2.57 -6.58 -0.74
N ALA A 48 -2.80 -5.66 -1.69
CA ALA A 48 -2.47 -5.89 -3.10
C ALA A 48 -0.96 -6.06 -3.33
N LEU A 49 -0.13 -5.38 -2.54
CA LEU A 49 1.33 -5.42 -2.65
C LEU A 49 1.99 -6.41 -1.69
N ALA A 50 1.23 -7.11 -0.85
CA ALA A 50 1.76 -7.88 0.26
C ALA A 50 2.80 -8.94 -0.15
N GLU A 51 2.61 -9.58 -1.30
CA GLU A 51 3.51 -10.62 -1.82
C GLU A 51 4.72 -10.07 -2.60
N GLN A 52 4.71 -8.78 -2.94
CA GLN A 52 5.72 -8.16 -3.82
C GLN A 52 6.57 -7.12 -3.09
N CYS A 53 6.08 -6.55 -1.99
CA CYS A 53 6.71 -5.43 -1.31
C CYS A 53 7.32 -5.88 0.02
N ASP A 54 8.59 -5.55 0.20
CA ASP A 54 9.36 -5.95 1.38
C ASP A 54 9.04 -5.10 2.61
N CYS A 55 8.58 -3.86 2.41
CA CYS A 55 8.37 -2.89 3.48
C CYS A 55 7.41 -1.78 3.03
N PHE A 56 6.55 -1.30 3.93
CA PHE A 56 5.72 -0.12 3.70
C PHE A 56 6.25 1.08 4.48
N ALA A 57 6.15 2.27 3.90
CA ALA A 57 6.41 3.53 4.60
C ALA A 57 5.13 4.36 4.73
N ILE A 58 4.93 4.95 5.90
CA ILE A 58 3.75 5.72 6.31
C ILE A 58 4.20 7.03 6.97
N ALA A 59 3.27 7.91 7.33
CA ALA A 59 3.60 9.22 7.91
C ALA A 59 3.43 9.29 9.42
N ILE A 60 2.50 8.52 9.99
CA ILE A 60 2.14 8.59 11.41
C ILE A 60 1.81 7.21 11.99
N CYS A 61 1.94 7.07 13.31
CA CYS A 61 1.67 5.82 14.02
C CYS A 61 0.23 5.30 13.85
N ASP A 62 -0.76 6.19 13.69
CA ASP A 62 -2.17 5.79 13.51
C ASP A 62 -2.37 5.01 12.20
N GLU A 63 -1.64 5.35 11.14
CA GLU A 63 -1.63 4.58 9.89
C GLU A 63 -1.01 3.20 10.11
N ALA A 64 0.00 3.11 10.99
CA ALA A 64 0.62 1.84 11.35
C ALA A 64 -0.37 0.93 12.07
N ALA A 65 -1.09 1.46 13.05
CA ALA A 65 -2.10 0.73 13.81
C ALA A 65 -3.17 0.16 12.89
N ALA A 66 -3.73 0.99 11.98
CA ALA A 66 -4.74 0.55 11.02
C ALA A 66 -4.24 -0.59 10.10
N LEU A 67 -2.99 -0.53 9.65
CA LEU A 67 -2.38 -1.60 8.84
C LEU A 67 -2.19 -2.89 9.65
N ARG A 68 -1.75 -2.80 10.91
CA ARG A 68 -1.59 -3.96 11.80
C ARG A 68 -2.92 -4.63 12.12
N GLU A 69 -3.94 -3.86 12.45
CA GLU A 69 -5.31 -4.36 12.67
C GLU A 69 -5.86 -5.08 11.42
N ALA A 70 -5.49 -4.61 10.23
CA ALA A 70 -5.86 -5.24 8.97
C ALA A 70 -5.05 -6.50 8.61
N GLY A 71 -4.10 -6.92 9.47
CA GLY A 71 -3.29 -8.12 9.32
C GLY A 71 -2.05 -7.95 8.44
N ILE A 72 -1.62 -6.73 8.16
CA ILE A 72 -0.36 -6.47 7.44
C ILE A 72 0.81 -6.78 8.38
N THR A 73 1.70 -7.68 7.97
CA THR A 73 2.82 -8.18 8.79
C THR A 73 4.17 -7.69 8.32
N GLN A 74 4.25 -7.09 7.12
CA GLN A 74 5.46 -6.50 6.57
C GLN A 74 6.03 -5.43 7.52
N PRO A 75 7.36 -5.21 7.52
CA PRO A 75 7.98 -4.06 8.14
C PRO A 75 7.26 -2.74 7.78
N LEU A 76 7.10 -1.87 8.77
CA LEU A 76 6.54 -0.53 8.62
C LEU A 76 7.60 0.49 9.04
N LEU A 77 7.91 1.43 8.15
CA LEU A 77 8.71 2.62 8.45
C LEU A 77 7.77 3.79 8.70
N VAL A 78 7.87 4.40 9.88
CA VAL A 78 7.16 5.63 10.27
C VAL A 78 8.12 6.81 10.20
#